data_AF-A0A965L7T6-F1
#
_entry.id   AF-A0A965L7T6-F1
#
_cell.length_a   1.000
_cell.length_b   1.000
_cell.length_c   1.000
_cell.angle_alpha   90.00
_cell.angle_beta   90.00
_cell.angle_gamma   90.00
#
_symmetry.space_group_name_H-M   'P 1'
#
loop_
_entity.id
_entity.type
_entity.pdbx_description
1 polymer ?
#
loop_
_entity_poly.entity_id
_entity_poly.type
_entity_poly.pdbx_seq_one_letter_code
_entity_poly.pdbx_strand_id
1 'polypeptide(L)'
;MRVQSMHFQARAGEKLADTRLQRNLKKLADKFVTARSSVIQEIDFSATRQAAVERRNRALDRLDVWLEMFERNAQARGATVLFAETPAQASELVVKIAQRHDVKLVTKSKSMVSEEMALNAALERAGIESVETDLGEYILQINDNEAPSHIIAPVIHKDKEEISDLFAKVHDRPRLTDIPQMTREAREVLRPKFLKSDMGVTGGNFLIAETGSVGIVTNEGNEGMCTVMPRVHVVVTGIEKVLPTFEDFATIVRLLTRSATGQSISNYISLLTGVRAPGEPDGPDHMYFVLVDGGRSSLLGSEFQEMLRCIRCGACMNHCPVYQKIGGHAYGWVYPGPMGSVLTPNYVGLENALDLPQAATMCGECHVVCPVAIPLPDLLRKLRERQFDRHLRPNAERFAMAVWGFVAVRPNLYALLTGIANRVLRSLGRRAGRIQHLAFAKGWTDFRDLPTPASKTFRELYSDRVARTASATSDGPR
;
A
#
# COMPACT_ATOMS: atom_id res chain seq x y z
N MET A 1 0.88 -14.68 3.53
CA MET A 1 -0.61 -14.56 3.47
C MET A 1 -1.14 -15.18 2.18
N ARG A 2 -2.27 -15.93 2.20
CA ARG A 2 -2.90 -16.43 0.96
C ARG A 2 -3.56 -15.27 0.18
N VAL A 3 -3.46 -15.28 -1.14
CA VAL A 3 -4.11 -14.30 -2.01
C VAL A 3 -5.62 -14.53 -2.00
N GLN A 4 -6.39 -13.46 -1.79
CA GLN A 4 -7.86 -13.46 -1.71
C GLN A 4 -8.49 -12.32 -2.51
N SER A 5 -7.72 -11.69 -3.40
CA SER A 5 -8.13 -10.51 -4.17
C SER A 5 -9.27 -10.78 -5.16
N MET A 6 -9.50 -12.03 -5.56
CA MET A 6 -10.67 -12.44 -6.34
C MET A 6 -12.01 -12.27 -5.61
N HIS A 7 -11.98 -12.10 -4.29
CA HIS A 7 -13.18 -11.86 -3.46
C HIS A 7 -13.39 -10.37 -3.14
N PHE A 8 -12.74 -9.45 -3.87
CA PHE A 8 -12.76 -8.02 -3.59
C PHE A 8 -14.18 -7.45 -3.48
N GLN A 9 -15.06 -7.72 -4.44
CA GLN A 9 -16.41 -7.14 -4.45
C GLN A 9 -17.24 -7.56 -3.23
N ALA A 10 -17.23 -8.86 -2.89
CA ALA A 10 -17.95 -9.38 -1.74
C ALA A 10 -17.44 -8.75 -0.44
N ARG A 11 -16.12 -8.73 -0.25
CA ARG A 11 -15.48 -8.12 0.93
C ARG A 11 -15.72 -6.62 1.00
N ALA A 12 -15.69 -5.91 -0.12
CA ALA A 12 -16.00 -4.48 -0.16
C ALA A 12 -17.43 -4.22 0.33
N GLY A 13 -18.41 -5.04 -0.09
CA GLY A 13 -19.79 -4.95 0.41
C GLY A 13 -19.89 -5.14 1.92
N GLU A 14 -19.24 -6.17 2.47
CA GLU A 14 -19.18 -6.41 3.92
C GLU A 14 -18.56 -5.23 4.68
N LYS A 15 -17.44 -4.70 4.19
CA LYS A 15 -16.71 -3.60 4.86
C LYS A 15 -17.44 -2.28 4.79
N LEU A 16 -18.24 -2.04 3.74
CA LEU A 16 -19.11 -0.86 3.64
C LEU A 16 -20.26 -0.90 4.66
N ALA A 17 -20.76 -2.10 5.01
CA ALA A 17 -21.81 -2.28 6.00
C ALA A 17 -21.29 -2.19 7.46
N ASP A 18 -19.99 -2.30 7.68
CA ASP A 18 -19.37 -2.23 9.01
C ASP A 18 -19.31 -0.78 9.54
N THR A 19 -20.28 -0.43 10.37
CA THR A 19 -20.41 0.91 10.97
C THR A 19 -19.23 1.30 11.87
N ARG A 20 -18.56 0.34 12.50
CA ARG A 20 -17.42 0.58 13.39
C ARG A 20 -16.19 0.91 12.56
N LEU A 21 -15.94 0.12 11.51
CA LEU A 21 -14.90 0.40 10.53
C LEU A 21 -15.08 1.77 9.89
N GLN A 22 -16.29 2.14 9.48
CA GLN A 22 -16.56 3.47 8.91
C GLN A 22 -16.16 4.61 9.87
N ARG A 23 -16.42 4.45 11.16
CA ARG A 23 -16.04 5.42 12.20
C ARG A 23 -14.51 5.50 12.36
N ASN A 24 -13.83 4.36 12.37
CA ASN A 24 -12.39 4.27 12.53
C ASN A 24 -11.65 4.89 11.33
N LEU A 25 -12.04 4.54 10.10
CA LEU A 25 -11.44 5.07 8.87
C LEU A 25 -11.63 6.58 8.72
N LYS A 26 -12.80 7.12 9.09
CA LYS A 26 -13.06 8.57 9.01
C LYS A 26 -12.08 9.38 9.86
N LYS A 27 -11.83 8.97 11.11
CA LYS A 27 -10.92 9.66 12.02
C LYS A 27 -9.47 9.67 11.50
N LEU A 28 -9.06 8.57 10.88
CA LEU A 28 -7.69 8.38 10.39
C LEU A 28 -7.39 9.12 9.09
N ALA A 29 -8.36 9.13 8.17
CA ALA A 29 -8.26 9.86 6.91
C ALA A 29 -7.92 11.34 7.16
N ASP A 30 -8.63 11.98 8.10
CA ASP A 30 -8.41 13.39 8.43
C ASP A 30 -7.03 13.62 9.07
N LYS A 31 -6.59 12.73 9.97
CA LYS A 31 -5.35 12.90 10.73
C LYS A 31 -4.10 12.86 9.84
N PHE A 32 -3.93 11.81 9.03
CA PHE A 32 -2.70 11.67 8.22
C PHE A 32 -2.63 12.69 7.08
N VAL A 33 -3.76 12.99 6.44
CA VAL A 33 -3.83 13.98 5.36
C VAL A 33 -3.50 15.37 5.88
N THR A 34 -4.09 15.77 7.01
CA THR A 34 -3.84 17.08 7.62
C THR A 34 -2.40 17.21 8.10
N ALA A 35 -1.88 16.22 8.84
CA ALA A 35 -0.50 16.25 9.35
C ALA A 35 0.53 16.30 8.22
N ARG A 36 0.32 15.57 7.13
CA ARG A 36 1.17 15.67 5.94
C ARG A 36 1.11 17.07 5.32
N SER A 37 -0.09 17.63 5.19
CA SER A 37 -0.29 18.91 4.50
C SER A 37 0.47 20.09 5.12
N SER A 38 0.68 20.08 6.45
CA SER A 38 1.46 21.09 7.15
C SER A 38 2.96 20.84 7.02
N VAL A 39 3.43 19.64 7.35
CA VAL A 39 4.86 19.33 7.44
C VAL A 39 5.54 19.24 6.07
N ILE A 40 4.79 18.93 5.01
CA ILE A 40 5.36 18.90 3.65
C ILE A 40 5.80 20.29 3.16
N GLN A 41 5.29 21.37 3.76
CA GLN A 41 5.65 22.76 3.44
C GLN A 41 7.02 23.18 4.00
N GLU A 42 7.58 22.40 4.93
CA GLU A 42 8.91 22.66 5.52
C GLU A 42 10.07 22.43 4.53
N ILE A 43 9.79 21.83 3.38
CA ILE A 43 10.77 21.52 2.34
C ILE A 43 10.25 21.99 0.99
N ASP A 44 11.16 22.20 0.04
CA ASP A 44 10.77 22.26 -1.37
C ASP A 44 10.35 20.85 -1.81
N PHE A 45 9.06 20.56 -1.65
CA PHE A 45 8.51 19.25 -1.99
C PHE A 45 8.71 18.90 -3.45
N SER A 46 8.60 19.88 -4.36
CA SER A 46 8.73 19.64 -5.81
C SER A 46 10.16 19.22 -6.15
N ALA A 47 11.15 20.02 -5.72
CA ALA A 47 12.56 19.72 -5.96
C ALA A 47 12.99 18.43 -5.25
N THR A 48 12.58 18.24 -3.99
CA THR A 48 12.91 17.02 -3.23
C THR A 48 12.28 15.78 -3.86
N ARG A 49 11.03 15.87 -4.35
CA ARG A 49 10.33 14.80 -5.09
C ARG A 49 11.08 14.46 -6.38
N GLN A 50 11.52 15.45 -7.14
CA GLN A 50 12.29 15.21 -8.36
C GLN A 50 13.63 14.53 -8.07
N ALA A 51 14.36 15.01 -7.06
CA ALA A 51 15.62 14.39 -6.63
C ALA A 51 15.40 12.93 -6.17
N ALA A 52 14.31 12.66 -5.43
CA ALA A 52 13.96 11.30 -5.03
C ALA A 52 13.64 10.39 -6.23
N VAL A 53 12.91 10.90 -7.23
CA VAL A 53 12.62 10.16 -8.46
C VAL A 53 13.91 9.81 -9.20
N GLU A 54 14.80 10.78 -9.39
CA GLU A 54 16.10 10.58 -10.04
C GLU A 54 16.92 9.51 -9.32
N ARG A 55 17.06 9.63 -7.99
CA ARG A 55 17.86 8.69 -7.17
C ARG A 55 17.26 7.28 -7.19
N ARG A 56 15.94 7.16 -7.14
CA ARG A 56 15.26 5.85 -7.27
C ARG A 56 15.44 5.26 -8.67
N ASN A 57 15.33 6.05 -9.73
CA ASN A 57 15.56 5.55 -11.09
C ASN A 57 17.01 5.13 -11.28
N ARG A 58 17.99 5.91 -10.83
CA ARG A 58 19.42 5.56 -10.89
C ARG A 58 19.72 4.23 -10.18
N ALA A 59 19.04 3.96 -9.07
CA ALA A 59 19.14 2.67 -8.37
C ALA A 59 18.54 1.51 -9.18
N LEU A 60 17.44 1.74 -9.89
CA LEU A 60 16.75 0.71 -10.67
C LEU A 60 17.42 0.44 -12.02
N ASP A 61 17.96 1.47 -12.67
CA ASP A 61 18.58 1.37 -14.00
C ASP A 61 19.88 0.54 -14.00
N ARG A 62 20.52 0.42 -12.83
CA ARG A 62 21.74 -0.38 -12.62
C ARG A 62 21.60 -1.26 -11.38
N LEU A 63 20.42 -1.86 -11.21
CA LEU A 63 20.05 -2.58 -10.00
C LEU A 63 21.06 -3.69 -9.65
N ASP A 64 21.46 -4.45 -10.65
CA ASP A 64 22.48 -5.49 -10.58
C ASP A 64 23.81 -4.98 -9.99
N VAL A 65 24.32 -3.85 -10.51
CA VAL A 65 25.58 -3.24 -10.05
C VAL A 65 25.49 -2.82 -8.59
N TRP A 66 24.36 -2.22 -8.18
CA TRP A 66 24.19 -1.76 -6.81
C TRP A 66 23.98 -2.93 -5.84
N LEU A 67 23.33 -4.01 -6.26
CA LEU A 67 23.19 -5.23 -5.46
C LEU A 67 24.55 -5.93 -5.28
N GLU A 68 25.37 -6.02 -6.34
CA GLU A 68 26.72 -6.58 -6.25
C GLU A 68 27.62 -5.74 -5.33
N MET A 69 27.56 -4.40 -5.45
CA MET A 69 28.29 -3.50 -4.56
C MET A 69 27.81 -3.64 -3.10
N PHE A 70 26.50 -3.69 -2.88
CA PHE A 70 25.92 -3.91 -1.55
C PHE A 70 26.40 -5.23 -0.95
N GLU A 71 26.35 -6.33 -1.71
CA GLU A 71 26.81 -7.64 -1.25
C GLU A 71 28.28 -7.62 -0.84
N ARG A 72 29.15 -7.08 -1.70
CA ARG A 72 30.58 -6.96 -1.42
C ARG A 72 30.85 -6.20 -0.12
N ASN A 73 30.18 -5.05 0.05
CA ASN A 73 30.36 -4.18 1.21
C ASN A 73 29.75 -4.76 2.48
N ALA A 74 28.60 -5.44 2.39
CA ALA A 74 28.00 -6.14 3.52
C ALA A 74 28.87 -7.33 3.98
N GLN A 75 29.43 -8.10 3.02
CA GLN A 75 30.35 -9.21 3.30
C GLN A 75 31.66 -8.71 3.94
N ALA A 76 32.20 -7.58 3.48
CA ALA A 76 33.36 -6.95 4.12
C ALA A 76 33.10 -6.54 5.58
N ARG A 77 31.83 -6.44 5.99
CA ARG A 77 31.37 -6.17 7.36
C ARG A 77 30.90 -7.43 8.11
N GLY A 78 31.23 -8.61 7.60
CA GLY A 78 30.93 -9.90 8.24
C GLY A 78 29.48 -10.37 8.06
N ALA A 79 28.66 -9.70 7.26
CA ALA A 79 27.31 -10.16 6.95
C ALA A 79 27.32 -11.18 5.80
N THR A 80 26.32 -12.05 5.76
CA THR A 80 26.06 -12.95 4.61
C THR A 80 24.87 -12.44 3.82
N VAL A 81 25.00 -12.30 2.50
CA VAL A 81 23.90 -11.93 1.61
C VAL A 81 23.41 -13.17 0.87
N LEU A 82 22.09 -13.36 0.86
CA LEU A 82 21.40 -14.48 0.21
C LEU A 82 20.29 -13.91 -0.67
N PHE A 83 20.10 -14.51 -1.83
CA PHE A 83 19.06 -14.12 -2.78
C PHE A 83 17.96 -15.17 -2.83
N ALA A 84 16.72 -14.71 -2.92
CA ALA A 84 15.53 -15.55 -3.06
C ALA A 84 14.69 -15.06 -4.25
N GLU A 85 14.45 -15.95 -5.20
CA GLU A 85 13.59 -15.68 -6.36
C GLU A 85 12.12 -15.58 -5.94
N THR A 86 11.71 -16.40 -4.96
CA THR A 86 10.31 -16.48 -4.51
C THR A 86 10.17 -16.21 -3.01
N PRO A 87 8.98 -15.77 -2.55
CA PRO A 87 8.71 -15.64 -1.12
C PRO A 87 8.87 -16.96 -0.35
N ALA A 88 8.51 -18.10 -0.96
CA ALA A 88 8.69 -19.42 -0.35
C ALA A 88 10.17 -19.72 -0.08
N GLN A 89 11.04 -19.52 -1.07
CA GLN A 89 12.48 -19.68 -0.92
C GLN A 89 13.04 -18.74 0.15
N ALA A 90 12.56 -17.49 0.22
CA ALA A 90 12.97 -16.56 1.26
C ALA A 90 12.64 -17.09 2.67
N SER A 91 11.42 -17.62 2.88
CA SER A 91 11.05 -18.24 4.15
C SER A 91 11.91 -19.45 4.50
N GLU A 92 12.25 -20.28 3.52
CA GLU A 92 13.09 -21.46 3.72
C GLU A 92 14.51 -21.07 4.13
N LEU A 93 15.07 -20.01 3.53
CA LEU A 93 16.39 -19.50 3.90
C LEU A 93 16.42 -19.01 5.35
N VAL A 94 15.39 -18.26 5.78
CA VAL A 94 15.30 -17.80 7.18
C VAL A 94 15.17 -18.97 8.15
N VAL A 95 14.34 -19.98 7.82
CA VAL A 95 14.22 -21.20 8.63
C VAL A 95 15.54 -21.96 8.72
N LYS A 96 16.28 -22.09 7.61
CA LYS A 96 17.60 -22.73 7.57
C LYS A 96 18.63 -21.98 8.43
N ILE A 97 18.61 -20.65 8.40
CA ILE A 97 19.46 -19.82 9.28
C ILE A 97 19.11 -20.09 10.74
N ALA A 98 17.81 -20.10 11.08
CA ALA A 98 17.37 -20.35 12.44
C ALA A 98 17.80 -21.73 12.95
N GLN A 99 17.62 -22.77 12.14
CA GLN A 99 18.06 -24.14 12.44
C GLN A 99 19.58 -24.25 12.59
N ARG A 100 20.34 -23.58 11.73
CA ARG A 100 21.82 -23.58 11.79
C ARG A 100 22.35 -23.03 13.11
N HIS A 101 21.64 -22.10 13.73
CA HIS A 101 22.02 -21.42 14.98
C HIS A 101 21.21 -21.90 16.18
N ASP A 102 20.54 -23.05 16.06
CA ASP A 102 19.74 -23.67 17.12
C ASP A 102 18.69 -22.73 17.77
N VAL A 103 18.19 -21.77 16.99
CA VAL A 103 17.24 -20.74 17.43
C VAL A 103 15.95 -21.37 17.92
N LYS A 104 15.47 -20.94 19.10
CA LYS A 104 14.18 -21.35 19.66
C LYS A 104 13.16 -20.23 19.64
N LEU A 105 13.61 -18.99 19.84
CA LEU A 105 12.76 -17.81 19.83
C LEU A 105 13.25 -16.77 18.83
N VAL A 106 12.33 -16.35 17.96
CA VAL A 106 12.52 -15.26 17.00
C VAL A 106 11.68 -14.07 17.42
N THR A 107 12.31 -12.92 17.56
CA THR A 107 11.60 -11.63 17.67
C THR A 107 11.64 -10.90 16.34
N LYS A 108 10.48 -10.42 15.91
CA LYS A 108 10.32 -9.81 14.59
C LYS A 108 9.90 -8.36 14.69
N SER A 109 10.57 -7.49 13.94
CA SER A 109 10.03 -6.17 13.64
C SER A 109 9.17 -6.22 12.38
N LYS A 110 8.31 -5.22 12.24
CA LYS A 110 7.37 -5.11 11.13
C LYS A 110 8.04 -5.20 9.76
N SER A 111 7.53 -6.08 8.90
CA SER A 111 7.95 -6.16 7.49
C SER A 111 6.89 -6.75 6.58
N MET A 112 6.51 -6.02 5.54
CA MET A 112 5.60 -6.51 4.50
C MET A 112 6.14 -7.75 3.77
N VAL A 113 7.47 -7.86 3.63
CA VAL A 113 8.12 -8.99 2.96
C VAL A 113 8.01 -10.27 3.82
N SER A 114 7.99 -10.11 5.15
CA SER A 114 7.72 -11.19 6.10
C SER A 114 6.30 -11.75 5.93
N GLU A 115 5.33 -10.87 5.69
CA GLU A 115 3.94 -11.25 5.39
C GLU A 115 3.80 -11.93 4.02
N GLU A 116 4.51 -11.42 3.01
CA GLU A 116 4.60 -11.98 1.66
C GLU A 116 5.09 -13.44 1.70
N MET A 117 6.13 -13.72 2.48
CA MET A 117 6.72 -15.05 2.64
C MET A 117 6.00 -15.94 3.67
N ALA A 118 4.99 -15.42 4.38
CA ALA A 118 4.29 -16.11 5.47
C ALA A 118 5.27 -16.65 6.55
N LEU A 119 6.23 -15.83 6.97
CA LEU A 119 7.35 -16.26 7.80
C LEU A 119 6.93 -16.87 9.15
N ASN A 120 5.89 -16.31 9.80
CA ASN A 120 5.41 -16.84 11.09
C ASN A 120 4.99 -18.31 10.97
N ALA A 121 4.19 -18.64 9.96
CA ALA A 121 3.77 -20.02 9.70
C ALA A 121 4.93 -20.93 9.30
N ALA A 122 5.95 -20.41 8.63
CA ALA A 122 7.14 -21.18 8.27
C ALA A 122 8.00 -21.54 9.50
N LEU A 123 8.23 -20.57 10.39
CA LEU A 123 8.95 -20.77 11.66
C LEU A 123 8.19 -21.71 12.60
N GLU A 124 6.87 -21.52 12.73
CA GLU A 124 6.02 -22.38 13.57
C GLU A 124 6.05 -23.84 13.12
N ARG A 125 5.95 -24.11 11.81
CA ARG A 125 6.10 -25.47 11.26
C ARG A 125 7.48 -26.09 11.52
N ALA A 126 8.51 -25.25 11.70
CA ALA A 126 9.84 -25.69 12.08
C ALA A 126 10.03 -25.84 13.60
N GLY A 127 8.98 -25.64 14.40
CA GLY A 127 9.03 -25.71 15.86
C GLY A 127 9.74 -24.52 16.51
N ILE A 128 9.81 -23.38 15.83
CA ILE A 128 10.48 -22.17 16.30
C ILE A 128 9.41 -21.15 16.69
N GLU A 129 9.46 -20.65 17.92
CA GLU A 129 8.55 -19.61 18.38
C GLU A 129 8.88 -18.29 17.67
N SER A 130 7.85 -17.61 17.17
CA SER A 130 7.98 -16.31 16.50
C SER A 130 7.06 -15.31 17.18
N VAL A 131 7.59 -14.13 17.52
CA VAL A 131 6.85 -13.07 18.21
C VAL A 131 7.05 -11.74 17.49
N GLU A 132 5.95 -11.12 17.06
CA GLU A 132 5.93 -9.76 16.55
C GLU A 132 6.13 -8.76 17.69
N THR A 133 6.90 -7.71 17.40
CA THR A 133 7.34 -6.74 18.41
C THR A 133 6.87 -5.32 18.16
N ASP A 134 6.38 -5.03 16.96
CA ASP A 134 5.60 -3.82 16.67
C ASP A 134 4.24 -3.98 17.35
N LEU A 135 3.79 -2.97 18.09
CA LEU A 135 2.57 -3.08 18.89
C LEU A 135 1.37 -3.45 18.02
N GLY A 136 1.28 -2.88 16.82
CA GLY A 136 0.21 -3.17 15.89
C GLY A 136 0.27 -4.60 15.39
N GLU A 137 1.42 -5.07 14.91
CA GLU A 137 1.58 -6.46 14.45
C GLU A 137 1.40 -7.47 15.59
N TYR A 138 1.84 -7.14 16.82
CA TYR A 138 1.62 -7.98 18.00
C TYR A 138 0.14 -8.16 18.31
N ILE A 139 -0.64 -7.07 18.29
CA ILE A 139 -2.10 -7.12 18.49
C ILE A 139 -2.75 -8.04 17.45
N LEU A 140 -2.31 -7.99 16.20
CA LEU A 140 -2.83 -8.86 15.14
C LEU A 140 -2.42 -10.32 15.35
N GLN A 141 -1.18 -10.56 15.76
CA GLN A 141 -0.67 -11.89 16.04
C GLN A 141 -1.49 -12.59 17.12
N ILE A 142 -1.72 -11.92 18.25
CA ILE A 142 -2.50 -12.50 19.36
C ILE A 142 -4.00 -12.53 19.08
N ASN A 143 -4.46 -11.83 18.05
CA ASN A 143 -5.82 -11.90 17.52
C ASN A 143 -5.90 -12.90 16.36
N ASP A 144 -5.53 -14.15 16.63
CA ASP A 144 -5.61 -15.26 15.66
C ASP A 144 -4.81 -15.02 14.37
N ASN A 145 -3.65 -14.38 14.46
CA ASN A 145 -2.80 -14.02 13.31
C ASN A 145 -3.55 -13.26 12.20
N GLU A 146 -4.33 -12.26 12.60
CA GLU A 146 -5.08 -11.41 11.67
C GLU A 146 -4.14 -10.66 10.71
N ALA A 147 -4.56 -10.46 9.46
CA ALA A 147 -3.75 -9.73 8.49
C ALA A 147 -3.76 -8.21 8.76
N PRO A 148 -2.66 -7.48 8.48
CA PRO A 148 -2.62 -6.04 8.62
C PRO A 148 -3.54 -5.36 7.61
N SER A 149 -4.28 -4.36 8.08
CA SER A 149 -5.18 -3.56 7.23
C SER A 149 -4.48 -2.34 6.61
N HIS A 150 -3.30 -1.95 7.09
CA HIS A 150 -2.53 -0.83 6.54
C HIS A 150 -1.03 -1.03 6.72
N ILE A 151 -0.26 -0.64 5.70
CA ILE A 151 1.21 -0.78 5.69
C ILE A 151 1.97 0.01 6.76
N ILE A 152 1.41 1.07 7.38
CA ILE A 152 2.06 1.85 8.44
C ILE A 152 1.34 1.70 9.78
N ALA A 153 0.01 1.61 9.78
CA ALA A 153 -0.81 1.50 10.99
C ALA A 153 -1.69 0.23 10.90
N PRO A 154 -1.15 -0.95 11.20
CA PRO A 154 -1.72 -2.22 10.74
C PRO A 154 -3.10 -2.54 11.36
N VAL A 155 -3.36 -2.03 12.57
CA VAL A 155 -4.57 -2.25 13.39
C VAL A 155 -5.64 -1.16 13.20
N ILE A 156 -5.55 -0.30 12.18
CA ILE A 156 -6.50 0.84 12.01
C ILE A 156 -7.99 0.48 11.97
N HIS A 157 -8.33 -0.78 11.71
CA HIS A 157 -9.69 -1.27 11.66
C HIS A 157 -10.28 -1.53 13.06
N LYS A 158 -9.44 -1.72 14.10
CA LYS A 158 -9.89 -1.92 15.48
C LYS A 158 -9.86 -0.63 16.27
N ASP A 159 -10.71 -0.55 17.29
CA ASP A 159 -10.63 0.51 18.30
C ASP A 159 -9.99 0.04 19.61
N LYS A 160 -9.86 0.99 20.54
CA LYS A 160 -9.21 0.78 21.83
C LYS A 160 -9.96 -0.25 22.68
N GLU A 161 -11.28 -0.24 22.62
CA GLU A 161 -12.13 -1.12 23.40
C GLU A 161 -11.94 -2.58 22.97
N GLU A 162 -11.86 -2.86 21.67
CA GLU A 162 -11.48 -4.18 21.14
C GLU A 162 -10.12 -4.66 21.63
N ILE A 163 -9.12 -3.77 21.59
CA ILE A 163 -7.75 -4.10 22.00
C ILE A 163 -7.70 -4.36 23.50
N SER A 164 -8.46 -3.60 24.29
CA SER A 164 -8.58 -3.76 25.74
C SER A 164 -9.17 -5.12 26.12
N ASP A 165 -10.24 -5.53 25.45
CA ASP A 165 -10.88 -6.84 25.67
C ASP A 165 -9.95 -7.99 25.26
N LEU A 166 -9.24 -7.83 24.14
CA LEU A 166 -8.24 -8.79 23.66
C LEU A 166 -7.08 -8.97 24.65
N PHE A 167 -6.52 -7.87 25.15
CA PHE A 167 -5.43 -7.90 26.13
C PHE A 167 -5.88 -8.58 27.43
N ALA A 168 -7.05 -8.22 27.95
CA ALA A 168 -7.59 -8.85 29.16
C ALA A 168 -7.73 -10.38 28.99
N LYS A 169 -8.21 -10.82 27.81
CA LYS A 169 -8.38 -12.24 27.48
C LYS A 169 -7.05 -12.97 27.30
N VAL A 170 -6.12 -12.42 26.53
CA VAL A 170 -4.89 -13.12 26.12
C VAL A 170 -3.79 -13.03 27.18
N HIS A 171 -3.63 -11.86 27.81
CA HIS A 171 -2.61 -11.66 28.83
C HIS A 171 -3.04 -12.17 30.22
N ASP A 172 -4.31 -12.58 30.37
CA ASP A 172 -4.92 -13.00 31.63
C ASP A 172 -4.74 -11.95 32.73
N ARG A 173 -5.11 -10.71 32.40
CA ARG A 173 -4.97 -9.52 33.26
C ARG A 173 -6.27 -8.72 33.35
N PRO A 174 -6.48 -7.90 34.40
CA PRO A 174 -7.62 -7.01 34.48
C PRO A 174 -7.69 -6.07 33.28
N ARG A 175 -8.89 -5.85 32.77
CA ARG A 175 -9.14 -4.97 31.62
C ARG A 175 -8.71 -3.53 31.92
N LEU A 176 -7.88 -2.96 31.05
CA LEU A 176 -7.40 -1.57 31.14
C LEU A 176 -8.03 -0.68 30.07
N THR A 177 -8.40 0.55 30.43
CA THR A 177 -9.05 1.50 29.49
C THR A 177 -8.18 2.71 29.14
N ASP A 178 -7.06 2.90 29.83
CA ASP A 178 -6.12 3.98 29.59
C ASP A 178 -5.01 3.54 28.61
N ILE A 179 -4.76 4.33 27.57
CA ILE A 179 -3.83 3.99 26.48
C ILE A 179 -2.39 3.81 27.01
N PRO A 180 -1.81 4.76 27.79
CA PRO A 180 -0.52 4.58 28.44
C PRO A 180 -0.42 3.27 29.22
N GLN A 181 -1.42 2.93 30.04
CA GLN A 181 -1.41 1.67 30.80
C GLN A 181 -1.44 0.44 29.89
N MET A 182 -2.29 0.42 28.85
CA MET A 182 -2.34 -0.69 27.87
C MET A 182 -1.00 -0.87 27.14
N THR A 183 -0.37 0.22 26.71
CA THR A 183 0.96 0.16 26.07
C THR A 183 2.05 -0.33 27.01
N ARG A 184 1.97 0.04 28.30
CA ARG A 184 2.87 -0.46 29.33
C ARG A 184 2.69 -1.95 29.57
N GLU A 185 1.46 -2.45 29.60
CA GLU A 185 1.18 -3.87 29.72
C GLU A 185 1.78 -4.67 28.56
N ALA A 186 1.55 -4.26 27.31
CA ALA A 186 2.17 -4.88 26.15
C ALA A 186 3.70 -4.90 26.25
N ARG A 187 4.31 -3.80 26.71
CA ARG A 187 5.76 -3.74 26.96
C ARG A 187 6.21 -4.73 28.03
N GLU A 188 5.46 -4.92 29.11
CA GLU A 188 5.77 -5.90 30.17
C GLU A 188 5.70 -7.33 29.66
N VAL A 189 4.75 -7.64 28.75
CA VAL A 189 4.61 -8.95 28.11
C VAL A 189 5.75 -9.21 27.12
N LEU A 190 6.11 -8.22 26.29
CA LEU A 190 7.14 -8.38 25.26
C LEU A 190 8.57 -8.32 25.80
N ARG A 191 8.84 -7.61 26.90
CA ARG A 191 10.21 -7.42 27.43
C ARG A 191 10.96 -8.73 27.66
N PRO A 192 10.40 -9.76 28.31
CA PRO A 192 11.08 -11.04 28.50
C PRO A 192 11.37 -11.76 27.18
N LYS A 193 10.53 -11.56 26.15
CA LYS A 193 10.74 -12.17 24.82
C LYS A 193 11.95 -11.57 24.12
N PHE A 194 12.10 -10.24 24.14
CA PHE A 194 13.31 -9.58 23.63
C PHE A 194 14.59 -10.11 24.30
N LEU A 195 14.60 -10.21 25.63
CA LEU A 195 15.78 -10.63 26.40
C LEU A 195 16.16 -12.10 26.20
N LYS A 196 15.20 -12.94 25.79
CA LYS A 196 15.40 -14.38 25.54
C LYS A 196 15.56 -14.71 24.06
N SER A 197 15.42 -13.73 23.17
CA SER A 197 15.40 -13.95 21.73
C SER A 197 16.77 -14.40 21.25
N ASP A 198 16.81 -15.50 20.50
CA ASP A 198 18.05 -15.99 19.87
C ASP A 198 18.29 -15.29 18.54
N MET A 199 17.20 -14.92 17.84
CA MET A 199 17.27 -14.31 16.52
C MET A 199 16.28 -13.15 16.36
N GLY A 200 16.80 -12.03 15.86
CA GLY A 200 16.02 -10.91 15.37
C GLY A 200 15.73 -11.02 13.89
N VAL A 201 14.50 -10.78 13.46
CA VAL A 201 14.19 -10.58 12.04
C VAL A 201 13.61 -9.18 11.84
N THR A 202 14.16 -8.43 10.90
CA THR A 202 13.64 -7.11 10.54
C THR A 202 13.36 -6.98 9.07
N GLY A 203 12.48 -6.03 8.73
CA GLY A 203 12.47 -5.48 7.38
C GLY A 203 13.70 -4.60 7.11
N GLY A 204 13.73 -4.02 5.91
CA GLY A 204 14.55 -2.87 5.57
C GLY A 204 13.73 -1.84 4.80
N ASN A 205 13.81 -0.56 5.17
CA ASN A 205 13.24 0.50 4.33
C ASN A 205 14.06 0.61 3.05
N PHE A 206 15.38 0.69 3.19
CA PHE A 206 16.35 0.68 2.09
C PHE A 206 17.63 -0.05 2.46
N LEU A 207 18.32 -0.57 1.45
CA LEU A 207 19.71 -1.03 1.52
C LEU A 207 20.60 0.06 0.96
N ILE A 208 21.79 0.23 1.52
CA ILE A 208 22.73 1.29 1.14
C ILE A 208 23.98 0.61 0.58
N ALA A 209 24.14 0.66 -0.74
CA ALA A 209 25.16 -0.11 -1.44
C ALA A 209 26.58 0.31 -1.02
N GLU A 210 26.84 1.61 -0.89
CA GLU A 210 28.18 2.10 -0.56
C GLU A 210 28.70 1.65 0.81
N THR A 211 27.81 1.40 1.78
CA THR A 211 28.20 1.02 3.15
C THR A 211 27.90 -0.43 3.49
N GLY A 212 27.10 -1.14 2.67
CA GLY A 212 26.61 -2.48 3.01
C GLY A 212 25.61 -2.47 4.16
N SER A 213 24.87 -1.38 4.34
CA SER A 213 23.98 -1.17 5.49
C SER A 213 22.51 -1.34 5.14
N VAL A 214 21.67 -1.64 6.14
CA VAL A 214 20.21 -1.44 6.06
C VAL A 214 19.80 -0.20 6.83
N GLY A 215 18.95 0.62 6.20
CA GLY A 215 18.23 1.70 6.86
C GLY A 215 16.83 1.25 7.27
N ILE A 216 16.51 1.43 8.55
CA ILE A 216 15.20 1.14 9.14
C ILE A 216 14.63 2.43 9.74
N VAL A 217 13.35 2.68 9.51
CA VAL A 217 12.63 3.87 9.99
C VAL A 217 11.42 3.40 10.80
N THR A 218 11.34 3.80 12.07
CA THR A 218 10.24 3.42 12.97
C THR A 218 9.96 4.49 14.04
N ASN A 219 8.82 4.37 14.69
CA ASN A 219 8.38 5.27 15.76
C ASN A 219 8.35 4.63 17.15
N GLU A 220 8.51 3.30 17.24
CA GLU A 220 8.32 2.55 18.48
C GLU A 220 9.64 2.12 19.14
N GLY A 221 10.76 2.07 18.40
CA GLY A 221 12.08 1.70 18.92
C GLY A 221 12.23 0.19 19.23
N ASN A 222 11.21 -0.61 18.90
CA ASN A 222 11.21 -2.07 19.09
C ASN A 222 12.23 -2.79 18.20
N GLU A 223 12.59 -2.19 17.06
CA GLU A 223 13.60 -2.72 16.16
C GLU A 223 14.97 -2.77 16.84
N GLY A 224 15.33 -1.76 17.63
CA GLY A 224 16.64 -1.73 18.30
C GLY A 224 16.85 -2.95 19.20
N MET A 225 15.82 -3.38 19.93
CA MET A 225 15.89 -4.60 20.74
C MET A 225 15.86 -5.88 19.90
N CYS A 226 15.23 -5.86 18.73
CA CYS A 226 15.30 -6.98 17.78
C CYS A 226 16.67 -7.12 17.14
N THR A 227 17.48 -6.05 17.04
CA THR A 227 18.74 -6.10 16.28
C THR A 227 19.98 -6.12 17.16
N VAL A 228 19.91 -5.54 18.36
CA VAL A 228 21.06 -5.39 19.24
C VAL A 228 21.20 -6.56 20.25
N MET A 229 20.07 -7.10 20.72
CA MET A 229 20.07 -8.14 21.76
C MET A 229 20.31 -9.56 21.24
N PRO A 230 19.70 -10.01 20.12
CA PRO A 230 19.84 -11.38 19.68
C PRO A 230 21.20 -11.65 19.03
N ARG A 231 21.71 -12.88 19.16
CA ARG A 231 22.99 -13.28 18.54
C ARG A 231 22.92 -13.34 17.01
N VAL A 232 21.75 -13.62 16.44
CA VAL A 232 21.53 -13.62 15.00
C VAL A 232 20.59 -12.49 14.61
N HIS A 233 20.96 -11.71 13.59
CA HIS A 233 20.07 -10.74 12.97
C HIS A 233 19.86 -11.08 11.48
N VAL A 234 18.61 -11.19 11.06
CA VAL A 234 18.22 -11.43 9.67
C VAL A 234 17.39 -10.26 9.15
N VAL A 235 17.85 -9.64 8.07
CA VAL A 235 17.14 -8.59 7.35
C VAL A 235 16.45 -9.22 6.14
N VAL A 236 15.13 -9.07 6.04
CA VAL A 236 14.34 -9.50 4.89
C VAL A 236 13.82 -8.29 4.12
N THR A 237 14.22 -8.15 2.85
CA THR A 237 13.79 -7.01 2.05
C THR A 237 13.77 -7.32 0.56
N GLY A 238 13.04 -6.53 -0.21
CA GLY A 238 13.00 -6.69 -1.65
C GLY A 238 14.25 -6.12 -2.34
N ILE A 239 14.64 -6.71 -3.46
CA ILE A 239 15.80 -6.29 -4.25
C ILE A 239 15.71 -4.83 -4.71
N GLU A 240 14.50 -4.31 -4.94
CA GLU A 240 14.26 -2.97 -5.46
C GLU A 240 14.65 -1.87 -4.47
N LYS A 241 14.82 -2.21 -3.19
CA LYS A 241 15.07 -1.26 -2.11
C LYS A 241 16.54 -0.86 -1.95
N VAL A 242 17.43 -1.26 -2.84
CA VAL A 242 18.80 -0.74 -2.83
C VAL A 242 18.84 0.74 -3.23
N LEU A 243 19.74 1.48 -2.60
CA LEU A 243 20.13 2.85 -2.93
C LEU A 243 21.66 2.89 -3.07
N PRO A 244 22.20 3.63 -4.05
CA PRO A 244 23.64 3.76 -4.22
C PRO A 244 24.36 4.29 -2.98
N THR A 245 23.89 5.44 -2.45
CA THR A 245 24.61 6.16 -1.37
C THR A 245 23.74 6.45 -0.16
N PHE A 246 24.40 6.78 0.95
CA PHE A 246 23.79 7.27 2.18
C PHE A 246 23.04 8.60 1.96
N GLU A 247 23.57 9.45 1.09
CA GLU A 247 22.91 10.70 0.69
C GLU A 247 21.58 10.43 -0.03
N ASP A 248 21.51 9.35 -0.82
CA ASP A 248 20.25 8.91 -1.41
C ASP A 248 19.24 8.54 -0.33
N PHE A 249 19.67 7.76 0.66
CA PHE A 249 18.82 7.40 1.79
C PHE A 249 18.33 8.64 2.55
N ALA A 250 19.21 9.58 2.87
CA ALA A 250 18.86 10.83 3.55
C ALA A 250 17.80 11.63 2.77
N THR A 251 17.93 11.71 1.44
CA THR A 251 16.95 12.37 0.57
C THR A 251 15.58 11.68 0.63
N ILE A 252 15.55 10.35 0.55
CA ILE A 252 14.31 9.57 0.59
C ILE A 252 13.62 9.68 1.96
N VAL A 253 14.38 9.64 3.06
CA VAL A 253 13.83 9.72 4.42
C VAL A 253 13.09 11.04 4.64
N ARG A 254 13.60 12.17 4.11
CA ARG A 254 12.94 13.48 4.21
C ARG A 254 11.50 13.47 3.67
N LEU A 255 11.23 12.64 2.65
CA LEU A 255 9.91 12.49 2.07
C LEU A 255 9.09 11.39 2.74
N LEU A 256 9.74 10.28 3.13
CA LEU A 256 9.10 9.13 3.74
C LEU A 256 8.33 9.51 5.01
N THR A 257 8.99 10.14 5.96
CA THR A 257 8.41 10.46 7.29
C THR A 257 7.26 11.46 7.16
N ARG A 258 7.45 12.49 6.32
CA ARG A 258 6.42 13.51 6.04
C ARG A 258 5.20 12.91 5.36
N SER A 259 5.42 11.99 4.42
CA SER A 259 4.33 11.36 3.66
C SER A 259 3.62 10.24 4.42
N ALA A 260 4.31 9.58 5.36
CA ALA A 260 3.76 8.47 6.12
C ALA A 260 2.99 8.94 7.35
N THR A 261 3.67 9.65 8.26
CA THR A 261 3.14 9.99 9.59
C THR A 261 2.93 11.49 9.78
N GLY A 262 3.30 12.32 8.79
CA GLY A 262 3.24 13.77 8.92
C GLY A 262 4.28 14.29 9.92
N GLN A 263 5.46 13.67 9.96
CA GLN A 263 6.57 14.07 10.82
C GLN A 263 7.77 14.52 9.99
N SER A 264 8.47 15.56 10.45
CA SER A 264 9.68 16.07 9.78
C SER A 264 10.79 15.01 9.73
N ILE A 265 10.84 14.16 10.76
CA ILE A 265 11.70 12.98 10.91
C ILE A 265 11.01 11.96 11.83
N SER A 266 11.32 10.66 11.71
CA SER A 266 10.80 9.61 12.59
C SER A 266 11.49 9.63 13.94
N ASN A 267 10.89 9.04 14.98
CA ASN A 267 11.54 8.94 16.29
C ASN A 267 12.84 8.11 16.24
N TYR A 268 12.91 7.10 15.37
CA TYR A 268 14.08 6.25 15.19
C TYR A 268 14.40 6.08 13.71
N ILE A 269 15.66 6.32 13.36
CA ILE A 269 16.26 5.97 12.07
C ILE A 269 17.53 5.20 12.39
N SER A 270 17.47 3.90 12.17
CA SER A 270 18.52 2.95 12.56
C SER A 270 19.28 2.51 11.30
N LEU A 271 20.62 2.60 11.35
CA LEU A 271 21.52 2.17 10.30
C LEU A 271 22.37 1.02 10.81
N LEU A 272 22.11 -0.17 10.30
CA LEU A 272 22.74 -1.39 10.79
C LEU A 272 23.76 -1.85 9.75
N THR A 273 25.02 -1.98 10.18
CA THR A 273 26.17 -2.18 9.30
C THR A 273 27.03 -3.33 9.81
N GLY A 274 26.69 -4.55 9.39
CA GLY A 274 27.46 -5.74 9.73
C GLY A 274 27.23 -6.28 11.14
N VAL A 275 28.13 -7.20 11.51
CA VAL A 275 28.16 -7.84 12.83
C VAL A 275 28.86 -6.97 13.86
N ARG A 276 28.67 -7.28 15.15
CA ARG A 276 29.38 -6.66 16.26
C ARG A 276 30.90 -6.78 16.08
N ALA A 277 31.61 -5.67 16.22
CA ALA A 277 33.07 -5.67 16.13
C ALA A 277 33.73 -6.21 17.42
N PRO A 278 34.99 -6.69 17.36
CA PRO A 278 35.71 -7.12 18.56
C PRO A 278 35.79 -6.00 19.61
N GLY A 279 35.32 -6.28 20.83
CA GLY A 279 35.32 -5.33 21.95
C GLY A 279 34.08 -4.44 22.05
N GLU A 280 33.17 -4.47 21.07
CA GLU A 280 31.86 -3.83 21.21
C GLU A 280 30.98 -4.62 22.20
N PRO A 281 30.22 -3.92 23.09
CA PRO A 281 29.45 -4.58 24.14
C PRO A 281 28.15 -5.22 23.63
N ASP A 282 27.65 -4.80 22.47
CA ASP A 282 26.32 -5.13 21.97
C ASP A 282 26.26 -5.24 20.44
N GLY A 283 25.24 -5.95 19.92
CA GLY A 283 25.09 -6.24 18.50
C GLY A 283 25.16 -7.74 18.17
N PRO A 284 24.75 -8.14 16.96
CA PRO A 284 24.64 -9.54 16.58
C PRO A 284 26.01 -10.16 16.27
N ASP A 285 26.18 -11.43 16.63
CA ASP A 285 27.33 -12.25 16.25
C ASP A 285 27.27 -12.65 14.77
N HIS A 286 26.04 -12.77 14.23
CA HIS A 286 25.78 -13.14 12.86
C HIS A 286 24.73 -12.23 12.23
N MET A 287 25.04 -11.70 11.05
CA MET A 287 24.13 -10.87 10.27
C MET A 287 23.85 -11.51 8.91
N TYR A 288 22.58 -11.61 8.53
CA TYR A 288 22.14 -12.13 7.25
C TYR A 288 21.23 -11.13 6.53
N PHE A 289 21.42 -10.99 5.23
CA PHE A 289 20.48 -10.31 4.34
C PHE A 289 19.83 -11.36 3.44
N VAL A 290 18.50 -11.43 3.45
CA VAL A 290 17.72 -12.24 2.51
C VAL A 290 16.99 -11.27 1.56
N LEU A 291 17.53 -11.16 0.35
CA LEU A 291 17.05 -10.26 -0.70
C LEU A 291 16.04 -10.99 -1.58
N VAL A 292 14.82 -10.48 -1.62
CA VAL A 292 13.67 -11.16 -2.25
C VAL A 292 13.31 -10.48 -3.57
N ASP A 293 13.31 -11.26 -4.65
CA ASP A 293 12.75 -10.82 -5.92
C ASP A 293 11.22 -10.88 -5.87
N GLY A 294 10.61 -12.07 -5.78
CA GLY A 294 9.15 -12.19 -5.67
C GLY A 294 8.39 -11.50 -6.83
N GLY A 295 8.99 -11.45 -8.02
CA GLY A 295 8.43 -10.83 -9.22
C GLY A 295 8.79 -9.35 -9.41
N ARG A 296 9.64 -8.75 -8.57
CA ARG A 296 10.09 -7.35 -8.70
C ARG A 296 10.93 -7.14 -9.95
N SER A 297 11.81 -8.07 -10.27
CA SER A 297 12.68 -8.04 -11.47
C SER A 297 11.85 -7.99 -12.75
N SER A 298 10.69 -8.66 -12.79
CA SER A 298 9.78 -8.65 -13.95
C SER A 298 9.20 -7.27 -14.28
N LEU A 299 9.24 -6.34 -13.31
CA LEU A 299 8.79 -4.97 -13.53
C LEU A 299 9.88 -4.08 -14.14
N LEU A 300 11.17 -4.44 -14.01
CA LEU A 300 12.26 -3.69 -14.62
C LEU A 300 12.15 -3.72 -16.14
N GLY A 301 12.36 -2.57 -16.79
CA GLY A 301 12.18 -2.38 -18.24
C GLY A 301 10.72 -2.44 -18.72
N SER A 302 9.77 -2.80 -17.85
CA SER A 302 8.37 -2.93 -18.21
C SER A 302 7.64 -1.58 -18.14
N GLU A 303 6.42 -1.55 -18.68
CA GLU A 303 5.50 -0.41 -18.53
C GLU A 303 5.06 -0.12 -17.08
N PHE A 304 5.45 -0.98 -16.12
CA PHE A 304 5.19 -0.88 -14.69
C PHE A 304 6.45 -0.62 -13.83
N GLN A 305 7.63 -0.42 -14.44
CA GLN A 305 8.90 -0.19 -13.72
C GLN A 305 8.77 0.89 -12.64
N GLU A 306 7.97 1.92 -12.90
CA GLU A 306 7.74 3.03 -11.99
C GLU A 306 7.21 2.60 -10.61
N MET A 307 6.53 1.46 -10.51
CA MET A 307 6.13 0.93 -9.20
C MET A 307 7.30 0.60 -8.29
N LEU A 308 8.45 0.21 -8.85
CA LEU A 308 9.63 -0.15 -8.06
C LEU A 308 10.23 1.07 -7.33
N ARG A 309 9.84 2.30 -7.69
CA ARG A 309 10.22 3.50 -6.91
C ARG A 309 9.57 3.55 -5.53
N CYS A 310 8.51 2.78 -5.28
CA CYS A 310 7.67 2.93 -4.09
C CYS A 310 8.44 2.83 -2.78
N ILE A 311 8.39 3.90 -1.97
CA ILE A 311 9.04 3.98 -0.66
C ILE A 311 8.14 3.50 0.49
N ARG A 312 6.98 2.90 0.17
CA ARG A 312 6.00 2.34 1.12
C ARG A 312 5.48 3.34 2.18
N CYS A 313 5.38 4.62 1.84
CA CYS A 313 4.90 5.65 2.77
C CYS A 313 3.40 5.59 3.09
N GLY A 314 2.56 5.00 2.23
CA GLY A 314 1.12 4.90 2.47
C GLY A 314 0.29 6.13 2.09
N ALA A 315 0.90 7.22 1.64
CA ALA A 315 0.18 8.44 1.21
C ALA A 315 -0.93 8.15 0.19
N CYS A 316 -0.66 7.27 -0.78
CA CYS A 316 -1.68 6.88 -1.78
C CYS A 316 -2.92 6.21 -1.15
N MET A 317 -2.76 5.48 -0.04
CA MET A 317 -3.86 4.83 0.67
C MET A 317 -4.64 5.86 1.48
N ASN A 318 -3.92 6.73 2.19
CA ASN A 318 -4.50 7.77 3.04
C ASN A 318 -5.35 8.78 2.26
N HIS A 319 -5.02 9.07 1.00
CA HIS A 319 -5.78 9.97 0.13
C HIS A 319 -6.79 9.25 -0.78
N CYS A 320 -6.83 7.92 -0.79
CA CYS A 320 -7.71 7.19 -1.70
C CYS A 320 -9.15 7.14 -1.15
N PRO A 321 -10.15 7.70 -1.86
CA PRO A 321 -11.54 7.69 -1.38
C PRO A 321 -12.10 6.27 -1.28
N VAL A 322 -11.64 5.34 -2.11
CA VAL A 322 -12.06 3.93 -2.04
C VAL A 322 -11.51 3.27 -0.79
N TYR A 323 -10.19 3.38 -0.55
CA TYR A 323 -9.54 2.85 0.65
C TYR A 323 -10.15 3.39 1.95
N GLN A 324 -10.45 4.70 2.00
CA GLN A 324 -11.11 5.35 3.14
C GLN A 324 -12.52 4.82 3.44
N LYS A 325 -13.13 4.06 2.52
CA LYS A 325 -14.45 3.44 2.71
C LYS A 325 -14.39 1.95 3.00
N ILE A 326 -13.48 1.22 2.37
CA ILE A 326 -13.46 -0.26 2.46
C ILE A 326 -12.32 -0.82 3.33
N GLY A 327 -11.34 0.01 3.69
CA GLY A 327 -10.14 -0.42 4.43
C GLY A 327 -9.24 -1.36 3.61
N GLY A 328 -8.16 -1.86 4.22
CA GLY A 328 -7.19 -2.69 3.51
C GLY A 328 -7.62 -4.15 3.30
N HIS A 329 -8.40 -4.73 4.21
CA HIS A 329 -8.77 -6.15 4.13
C HIS A 329 -9.61 -6.50 2.89
N ALA A 330 -10.36 -5.52 2.36
CA ALA A 330 -11.13 -5.71 1.13
C ALA A 330 -10.25 -6.05 -0.09
N TYR A 331 -9.01 -5.55 -0.13
CA TYR A 331 -8.07 -5.79 -1.24
C TYR A 331 -7.55 -7.24 -1.29
N GLY A 332 -7.65 -7.98 -0.19
CA GLY A 332 -7.46 -9.43 -0.16
C GLY A 332 -6.02 -9.92 -0.22
N TRP A 333 -5.00 -9.06 -0.07
CA TRP A 333 -3.61 -9.49 0.03
C TRP A 333 -2.74 -8.47 0.79
N VAL A 334 -1.45 -8.79 0.97
CA VAL A 334 -0.50 -8.04 1.79
C VAL A 334 -0.34 -6.59 1.34
N TYR A 335 -0.52 -6.29 0.05
CA TYR A 335 -0.47 -4.92 -0.46
C TYR A 335 -1.89 -4.39 -0.71
N PRO A 336 -2.45 -3.53 0.17
CA PRO A 336 -3.75 -2.91 -0.04
C PRO A 336 -3.68 -1.55 -0.76
N GLY A 337 -4.84 -1.00 -1.10
CA GLY A 337 -4.99 0.35 -1.64
C GLY A 337 -4.53 0.52 -3.09
N PRO A 338 -4.33 1.76 -3.56
CA PRO A 338 -3.96 2.03 -4.94
C PRO A 338 -2.66 1.37 -5.40
N MET A 339 -1.62 1.39 -4.56
CA MET A 339 -0.34 0.73 -4.85
C MET A 339 -0.49 -0.80 -4.89
N GLY A 340 -1.25 -1.37 -3.96
CA GLY A 340 -1.61 -2.79 -3.97
C GLY A 340 -2.39 -3.21 -5.21
N SER A 341 -3.27 -2.33 -5.70
CA SER A 341 -4.07 -2.58 -6.91
C SER A 341 -3.24 -2.63 -8.20
N VAL A 342 -2.00 -2.13 -8.17
CA VAL A 342 -1.02 -2.31 -9.26
C VAL A 342 -0.10 -3.49 -8.99
N LEU A 343 0.43 -3.63 -7.77
CA LEU A 343 1.43 -4.67 -7.46
C LEU A 343 0.83 -6.08 -7.43
N THR A 344 -0.33 -6.27 -6.80
CA THR A 344 -0.94 -7.58 -6.63
C THR A 344 -1.16 -8.28 -7.98
N PRO A 345 -1.82 -7.66 -8.99
CA PRO A 345 -1.98 -8.29 -10.30
C PRO A 345 -0.66 -8.62 -11.01
N ASN A 346 0.39 -7.84 -10.78
CA ASN A 346 1.70 -8.09 -11.39
C ASN A 346 2.46 -9.24 -10.69
N TYR A 347 2.31 -9.40 -9.37
CA TYR A 347 3.02 -10.43 -8.60
C TYR A 347 2.33 -11.79 -8.61
N VAL A 348 1.00 -11.80 -8.59
CA VAL A 348 0.21 -13.04 -8.42
C VAL A 348 -0.61 -13.40 -9.65
N GLY A 349 -0.48 -12.64 -10.73
CA GLY A 349 -1.25 -12.80 -11.97
C GLY A 349 -2.53 -11.96 -11.99
N LEU A 350 -2.83 -11.39 -13.16
CA LEU A 350 -3.95 -10.47 -13.37
C LEU A 350 -5.31 -11.14 -13.18
N GLU A 351 -5.41 -12.41 -13.56
CA GLU A 351 -6.57 -13.28 -13.37
C GLU A 351 -6.96 -13.49 -11.90
N ASN A 352 -6.02 -13.36 -10.97
CA ASN A 352 -6.24 -13.55 -9.54
C ASN A 352 -6.65 -12.24 -8.83
N ALA A 353 -6.72 -11.12 -9.55
CA ALA A 353 -6.97 -9.79 -9.01
C ALA A 353 -7.79 -8.90 -9.97
N LEU A 354 -8.77 -9.49 -10.69
CA LEU A 354 -9.51 -8.83 -11.77
C LEU A 354 -10.20 -7.53 -11.37
N ASP A 355 -10.69 -7.43 -10.13
CA ASP A 355 -11.43 -6.25 -9.68
C ASP A 355 -10.52 -5.12 -9.18
N LEU A 356 -9.28 -5.41 -8.79
CA LEU A 356 -8.41 -4.39 -8.19
C LEU A 356 -8.10 -3.22 -9.14
N PRO A 357 -7.77 -3.45 -10.44
CA PRO A 357 -7.62 -2.34 -11.39
C PRO A 357 -8.91 -1.52 -11.56
N GLN A 358 -10.08 -2.15 -11.38
CA GLN A 358 -11.40 -1.53 -11.51
C GLN A 358 -11.83 -0.78 -10.24
N ALA A 359 -11.24 -1.10 -9.09
CA ALA A 359 -11.50 -0.48 -7.78
C ALA A 359 -10.95 0.95 -7.63
N ALA A 360 -10.66 1.63 -8.75
CA ALA A 360 -10.15 3.00 -8.76
C ALA A 360 -11.12 3.94 -9.48
N THR A 361 -11.44 5.05 -8.81
CA THR A 361 -12.26 6.16 -9.36
C THR A 361 -11.51 6.99 -10.40
N MET A 362 -10.21 6.72 -10.61
CA MET A 362 -9.33 7.48 -11.50
C MET A 362 -9.24 8.98 -11.15
N CYS A 363 -9.40 9.34 -9.87
CA CYS A 363 -9.38 10.75 -9.44
C CYS A 363 -8.00 11.43 -9.50
N GLY A 364 -6.91 10.69 -9.67
CA GLY A 364 -5.56 11.24 -9.80
C GLY A 364 -4.85 11.59 -8.48
N GLU A 365 -5.56 11.65 -7.35
CA GLU A 365 -4.99 12.14 -6.09
C GLU A 365 -3.76 11.35 -5.63
N CYS A 366 -3.79 10.01 -5.80
CA CYS A 366 -2.66 9.14 -5.44
C CYS A 366 -1.38 9.45 -6.22
N HIS A 367 -1.48 10.03 -7.42
CA HIS A 367 -0.34 10.51 -8.20
C HIS A 367 0.15 11.88 -7.71
N VAL A 368 -0.78 12.79 -7.39
CA VAL A 368 -0.47 14.14 -6.87
C VAL A 368 0.34 14.05 -5.58
N VAL A 369 -0.09 13.19 -4.64
CA VAL A 369 0.53 13.09 -3.31
C VAL A 369 1.75 12.17 -3.24
N CYS A 370 2.03 11.40 -4.30
CA CYS A 370 3.12 10.43 -4.30
C CYS A 370 4.49 11.15 -4.19
N PRO A 371 5.29 10.88 -3.13
CA PRO A 371 6.59 11.53 -2.96
C PRO A 371 7.64 11.08 -3.98
N VAL A 372 7.38 10.01 -4.73
CA VAL A 372 8.28 9.45 -5.76
C VAL A 372 7.61 9.34 -7.12
N ALA A 373 6.62 10.21 -7.35
CA ALA A 373 5.96 10.42 -8.63
C ALA A 373 5.55 9.14 -9.39
N ILE A 374 4.92 8.20 -8.71
CA ILE A 374 4.37 7.00 -9.37
C ILE A 374 3.02 7.38 -9.99
N PRO A 375 2.81 7.19 -11.30
CA PRO A 375 1.53 7.48 -11.95
C PRO A 375 0.56 6.31 -11.79
N LEU A 376 0.15 6.05 -10.54
CA LEU A 376 -0.76 4.96 -10.19
C LEU A 376 -2.02 4.89 -11.07
N PRO A 377 -2.71 6.00 -11.42
CA PRO A 377 -3.85 5.94 -12.33
C PRO A 377 -3.49 5.38 -13.72
N ASP A 378 -2.37 5.81 -14.31
CA ASP A 378 -1.94 5.32 -15.62
C ASP A 378 -1.57 3.83 -15.58
N LEU A 379 -0.89 3.41 -14.51
CA LEU A 379 -0.55 1.99 -14.32
C LEU A 379 -1.82 1.14 -14.13
N LEU A 380 -2.83 1.64 -13.42
CA LEU A 380 -4.12 0.95 -13.30
C LEU A 380 -4.84 0.88 -14.65
N ARG A 381 -4.80 1.96 -15.46
CA ARG A 381 -5.37 1.95 -16.81
C ARG A 381 -4.71 0.90 -17.69
N LYS A 382 -3.37 0.80 -17.69
CA LYS A 382 -2.63 -0.25 -18.42
C LYS A 382 -3.07 -1.65 -18.02
N LEU A 383 -3.31 -1.89 -16.72
CA LEU A 383 -3.87 -3.17 -16.27
C LEU A 383 -5.28 -3.42 -16.82
N ARG A 384 -6.15 -2.40 -16.89
CA ARG A 384 -7.48 -2.53 -17.52
C ARG A 384 -7.38 -2.84 -19.02
N GLU A 385 -6.43 -2.23 -19.72
CA GLU A 385 -6.15 -2.52 -21.14
C GLU A 385 -5.70 -3.97 -21.31
N ARG A 386 -4.74 -4.44 -20.50
CA ARG A 386 -4.33 -5.85 -20.51
C ARG A 386 -5.48 -6.81 -20.19
N GLN A 387 -6.40 -6.45 -19.28
CA GLN A 387 -7.60 -7.26 -19.01
C GLN A 387 -8.50 -7.35 -20.24
N PHE A 388 -8.64 -6.25 -20.99
CA PHE A 388 -9.39 -6.23 -22.23
C PHE A 388 -8.71 -7.06 -23.31
N ASP A 389 -7.41 -6.90 -23.54
CA ASP A 389 -6.68 -7.62 -24.59
C ASP A 389 -6.65 -9.13 -24.34
N ARG A 390 -6.49 -9.53 -23.08
CA ARG A 390 -6.48 -10.94 -22.65
C ARG A 390 -7.87 -11.56 -22.48
N HIS A 391 -8.94 -10.85 -22.81
CA HIS A 391 -10.32 -11.35 -22.69
C HIS A 391 -10.70 -11.81 -21.26
N LEU A 392 -10.15 -11.13 -20.25
CA LEU A 392 -10.36 -11.46 -18.83
C LEU A 392 -11.62 -10.80 -18.23
N ARG A 393 -12.32 -9.96 -19.01
CA ARG A 393 -13.56 -9.29 -18.60
C ARG A 393 -14.78 -9.97 -19.23
N PRO A 394 -15.96 -9.94 -18.57
CA PRO A 394 -17.18 -10.54 -19.11
C PRO A 394 -17.49 -10.07 -20.54
N ASN A 395 -17.88 -10.99 -21.42
CA ASN A 395 -18.21 -10.68 -22.81
C ASN A 395 -19.33 -9.63 -22.93
N ALA A 396 -20.27 -9.61 -21.99
CA ALA A 396 -21.33 -8.60 -21.94
C ALA A 396 -20.76 -7.17 -21.73
N GLU A 397 -19.73 -7.01 -20.90
CA GLU A 397 -19.06 -5.72 -20.68
C GLU A 397 -18.35 -5.26 -21.95
N ARG A 398 -17.63 -6.18 -22.61
CA ARG A 398 -16.94 -5.90 -23.88
C ARG A 398 -17.91 -5.50 -24.98
N PHE A 399 -19.02 -6.23 -25.10
CA PHE A 399 -20.07 -5.93 -26.06
C PHE A 399 -20.74 -4.56 -25.77
N ALA A 400 -21.05 -4.27 -24.51
CA ALA A 400 -21.60 -2.97 -24.11
C ALA A 400 -20.63 -1.82 -24.45
N MET A 401 -19.32 -1.99 -24.20
CA MET A 401 -18.31 -1.01 -24.59
C MET A 401 -18.19 -0.87 -26.12
N ALA A 402 -18.29 -1.96 -26.89
CA ALA A 402 -18.27 -1.91 -28.35
C ALA A 402 -19.48 -1.16 -28.91
N VAL A 403 -20.68 -1.42 -28.39
CA VAL A 403 -21.91 -0.69 -28.75
C VAL A 403 -21.80 0.79 -28.37
N TRP A 404 -21.33 1.09 -27.15
CA TRP A 404 -21.08 2.46 -26.72
C TRP A 404 -20.09 3.17 -27.64
N GLY A 405 -18.95 2.54 -27.95
CA GLY A 405 -17.94 3.07 -28.87
C GLY A 405 -18.51 3.35 -30.25
N PHE A 406 -19.27 2.41 -30.82
CA PHE A 406 -19.96 2.57 -32.11
C PHE A 406 -20.87 3.81 -32.13
N VAL A 407 -21.62 4.04 -31.05
CA VAL A 407 -22.54 5.18 -30.90
C VAL A 407 -21.77 6.48 -30.65
N ALA A 408 -20.80 6.48 -29.74
CA ALA A 408 -20.06 7.67 -29.29
C ALA A 408 -19.21 8.30 -30.40
N VAL A 409 -18.62 7.51 -31.29
CA VAL A 409 -17.80 8.03 -32.41
C VAL A 409 -18.64 8.54 -33.59
N ARG A 410 -19.98 8.45 -33.52
CA ARG A 410 -20.91 8.89 -34.58
C ARG A 410 -21.76 10.06 -34.07
N PRO A 411 -21.36 11.32 -34.32
CA PRO A 411 -21.97 12.48 -33.69
C PRO A 411 -23.49 12.59 -33.89
N ASN A 412 -24.01 12.26 -35.08
CA ASN A 412 -25.45 12.34 -35.37
C ASN A 412 -26.25 11.24 -34.65
N LEU A 413 -25.71 10.01 -34.62
CA LEU A 413 -26.32 8.90 -33.90
C LEU A 413 -26.30 9.15 -32.39
N TYR A 414 -25.18 9.61 -31.86
CA TYR A 414 -25.05 10.03 -30.47
C TYR A 414 -26.07 11.12 -30.12
N ALA A 415 -26.20 12.17 -30.94
CA ALA A 415 -27.16 13.24 -30.71
C ALA A 415 -28.61 12.73 -30.67
N LEU A 416 -28.99 11.89 -31.64
CA LEU A 416 -30.32 11.29 -31.70
C LEU A 416 -30.64 10.46 -30.45
N LEU A 417 -29.76 9.53 -30.09
CA LEU A 417 -29.95 8.63 -28.95
C LEU A 417 -29.94 9.40 -27.62
N THR A 418 -29.05 10.38 -27.47
CA THR A 418 -29.02 11.23 -26.26
C THR A 418 -30.28 12.08 -26.14
N GLY A 419 -30.83 12.59 -27.25
CA GLY A 419 -32.09 13.33 -27.26
C GLY A 419 -33.31 12.45 -26.92
N ILE A 420 -33.31 11.18 -27.32
CA ILE A 420 -34.33 10.20 -26.89
C ILE A 420 -34.16 9.89 -25.40
N ALA A 421 -32.94 9.56 -24.95
CA ALA A 421 -32.64 9.26 -23.55
C ALA A 421 -33.02 10.43 -22.62
N ASN A 422 -32.71 11.68 -23.01
CA ASN A 422 -33.10 12.88 -22.27
C ASN A 422 -34.62 13.00 -22.09
N ARG A 423 -35.41 12.74 -23.14
CA ARG A 423 -36.88 12.75 -23.08
C ARG A 423 -37.43 11.64 -22.19
N VAL A 424 -36.87 10.44 -22.26
CA VAL A 424 -37.23 9.30 -21.41
C VAL A 424 -36.93 9.62 -19.93
N LEU A 425 -35.71 10.06 -19.62
CA LEU A 425 -35.32 10.42 -18.26
C LEU A 425 -36.18 11.56 -17.69
N ARG A 426 -36.55 12.56 -18.50
CA ARG A 426 -37.50 13.61 -18.11
C ARG A 426 -38.89 13.06 -17.77
N SER A 427 -39.38 12.11 -18.56
CA SER A 427 -40.67 11.45 -18.32
C SER A 427 -40.66 10.58 -17.05
N LEU A 428 -39.52 9.96 -16.72
CA LEU A 428 -39.32 9.17 -15.51
C LEU A 428 -39.22 10.04 -14.25
N GLY A 429 -38.57 11.20 -14.35
CA GLY A 429 -38.34 12.09 -13.21
C GLY A 429 -39.53 12.95 -12.74
N ARG A 430 -40.59 13.06 -13.55
CA ARG A 430 -41.87 13.80 -13.35
C ARG A 430 -41.79 15.02 -12.39
N ARG A 431 -42.87 15.30 -11.63
CA ARG A 431 -43.01 16.46 -10.73
C ARG A 431 -42.01 16.48 -9.57
N ALA A 432 -41.36 15.35 -9.28
CA ALA A 432 -40.42 15.21 -8.17
C ALA A 432 -39.03 15.80 -8.48
N GLY A 433 -38.71 16.07 -9.75
CA GLY A 433 -37.41 16.61 -10.16
C GLY A 433 -36.24 15.64 -9.95
N ARG A 434 -36.53 14.37 -9.63
CA ARG A 434 -35.57 13.33 -9.28
C ARG A 434 -36.02 11.97 -9.80
N ILE A 435 -35.05 11.11 -10.11
CA ILE A 435 -35.24 9.72 -10.51
C ILE A 435 -34.71 8.84 -9.37
N GLN A 436 -35.63 8.20 -8.65
CA GLN A 436 -35.32 7.35 -7.47
C GLN A 436 -34.95 5.92 -7.85
N HIS A 437 -35.47 5.42 -8.98
CA HIS A 437 -35.16 4.08 -9.47
C HIS A 437 -35.00 4.11 -10.98
N LEU A 438 -33.91 3.51 -11.46
CA LEU A 438 -33.67 3.31 -12.87
C LEU A 438 -33.26 1.86 -13.09
N ALA A 439 -34.02 1.15 -13.93
CA ALA A 439 -33.73 -0.24 -14.27
C ALA A 439 -32.30 -0.36 -14.83
N PHE A 440 -31.57 -1.40 -14.42
CA PHE A 440 -30.17 -1.64 -14.77
C PHE A 440 -29.15 -0.60 -14.23
N ALA A 441 -29.59 0.35 -13.39
CA ALA A 441 -28.72 1.35 -12.73
C ALA A 441 -28.87 1.34 -11.20
N LYS A 442 -29.31 0.22 -10.62
CA LYS A 442 -29.52 0.03 -9.18
C LYS A 442 -28.31 0.43 -8.33
N GLY A 443 -27.09 0.08 -8.76
CA GLY A 443 -25.86 0.48 -8.06
C GLY A 443 -25.66 1.99 -7.87
N TRP A 444 -26.37 2.83 -8.64
CA TRP A 444 -26.40 4.28 -8.46
C TRP A 444 -27.67 4.71 -7.71
N THR A 445 -28.83 4.27 -8.19
CA THR A 445 -30.13 4.74 -7.68
C THR A 445 -30.50 4.20 -6.30
N ASP A 446 -29.90 3.10 -5.85
CA ASP A 446 -30.12 2.56 -4.51
C ASP A 446 -29.47 3.43 -3.42
N PHE A 447 -28.48 4.26 -3.78
CA PHE A 447 -27.75 5.10 -2.84
C PHE A 447 -27.89 6.60 -3.13
N ARG A 448 -28.37 6.99 -4.33
CA ARG A 448 -28.50 8.39 -4.73
C ARG A 448 -29.65 8.60 -5.72
N ASP A 449 -30.50 9.58 -5.39
CA ASP A 449 -31.46 10.14 -6.34
C ASP A 449 -30.72 10.82 -7.50
N LEU A 450 -31.02 10.44 -8.75
CA LEU A 450 -30.48 11.11 -9.92
C LEU A 450 -31.32 12.37 -10.25
N PRO A 451 -30.69 13.53 -10.51
CA PRO A 451 -31.44 14.71 -10.92
C PRO A 451 -32.09 14.49 -12.28
N THR A 452 -33.34 14.91 -12.42
CA THR A 452 -34.03 14.89 -13.72
C THR A 452 -33.40 15.92 -14.65
N PRO A 453 -33.15 15.60 -15.94
CA PRO A 453 -32.62 16.59 -16.87
C PRO A 453 -33.52 17.81 -17.00
N ALA A 454 -32.95 19.02 -16.93
CA ALA A 454 -33.71 20.26 -16.83
C ALA A 454 -34.49 20.61 -18.11
N SER A 455 -33.88 20.46 -19.29
CA SER A 455 -34.52 20.86 -20.56
C SER A 455 -33.85 20.20 -21.78
N LYS A 456 -33.20 21.01 -22.61
CA LYS A 456 -32.46 20.61 -23.81
C LYS A 456 -31.16 19.92 -23.42
N THR A 457 -30.70 19.02 -24.29
CA THR A 457 -29.35 18.45 -24.19
C THR A 457 -28.30 19.56 -24.34
N PHE A 458 -27.09 19.34 -23.83
CA PHE A 458 -25.98 20.29 -24.01
C PHE A 458 -25.76 20.67 -25.48
N ARG A 459 -25.91 19.71 -26.39
CA ARG A 459 -25.71 19.94 -27.83
C ARG A 459 -26.76 20.87 -28.44
N GLU A 460 -28.02 20.68 -28.06
CA GLU A 460 -29.11 21.58 -28.47
C GLU A 460 -28.92 22.98 -27.87
N LEU A 461 -28.55 23.08 -26.58
CA LEU A 461 -28.22 24.35 -25.94
C LEU A 461 -27.03 25.06 -26.60
N TYR A 462 -26.01 24.30 -26.98
CA TYR A 462 -24.84 24.82 -27.68
C TYR A 462 -25.20 25.29 -29.10
N SER A 463 -26.00 24.52 -29.84
CA SER A 463 -26.50 24.91 -31.16
C SER A 463 -27.36 26.18 -31.10
N ASP A 464 -28.27 26.28 -30.12
CA ASP A 464 -29.06 27.49 -29.88
C ASP A 464 -28.16 28.69 -29.59
N ARG A 465 -27.13 28.49 -28.75
CA ARG A 465 -26.17 29.55 -28.40
C ARG A 465 -25.41 30.03 -29.63
N VAL A 466 -24.88 29.11 -30.43
CA VAL A 466 -24.16 29.44 -31.67
C VAL A 466 -25.08 30.18 -32.66
N ALA A 467 -26.32 29.71 -32.83
CA ALA A 467 -27.30 30.36 -33.69
C ALA A 467 -27.64 31.79 -33.22
N ARG A 468 -27.81 31.99 -31.90
CA ARG A 468 -28.03 33.33 -31.31
C ARG A 468 -26.85 34.27 -31.47
N THR A 469 -25.62 33.76 -31.34
CA THR A 469 -24.41 34.57 -31.55
C THR A 469 -24.22 34.94 -33.02
N ALA A 470 -24.57 34.03 -33.94
CA ALA A 470 -24.57 34.30 -35.38
C ALA A 470 -25.63 35.35 -35.78
N SER A 471 -26.84 35.29 -35.21
CA SER A 471 -27.87 36.31 -35.47
C SER A 471 -27.53 37.68 -34.86
N ALA A 472 -26.89 37.71 -33.70
CA ALA A 472 -26.46 38.96 -33.05
C ALA A 472 -25.28 39.66 -33.76
N THR A 473 -24.51 38.93 -34.58
CA THR A 473 -23.41 39.49 -35.38
C THR A 473 -23.84 39.90 -36.78
N SER A 474 -24.96 39.37 -37.31
CA SER A 474 -25.56 39.83 -38.56
C SER A 474 -26.38 41.13 -38.41
N ASP A 475 -26.82 41.47 -37.20
CA ASP A 475 -27.52 42.73 -36.87
C ASP A 475 -26.55 43.82 -36.37
N GLY A 476 -25.45 44.05 -37.09
CA GLY A 476 -24.57 45.20 -36.86
C GLY A 476 -25.30 46.54 -37.07
N PRO A 477 -24.87 47.64 -36.42
CA PRO A 477 -25.66 48.88 -36.33
C PRO A 477 -25.93 49.44 -37.72
N ARG A 478 -27.22 49.66 -38.03
CA ARG A 478 -27.67 50.39 -39.22
C ARG A 478 -27.34 51.87 -39.13
#